data_AF-E9ET90-F1
#
_entry.id   AF-E9ET90-F1
#
_cell.length_a   1.000
_cell.length_b   1.000
_cell.length_c   1.000
_cell.angle_alpha   90.00
_cell.angle_beta   90.00
_cell.angle_gamma   90.00
#
_symmetry.space_group_name_H-M   'P 1'
#
loop_
_entity.id
_entity.type
_entity.pdbx_description
1 polymer ?
#
loop_
_entity_poly.entity_id
_entity_poly.type
_entity_poly.pdbx_seq_one_letter_code
_entity_poly.pdbx_strand_id
1 'polypeptide(L)'
;MPVSPYATEAWTEYVLGICVLVARILCRTSVVGMNWDGDDYFAFLAIILWTAELCMFHMIGTHGSLKGLHEHKALTLTDEERHNIAIGAKCILAGWCIYVSLIWALKACMLFLYGRLTLDLKQRHMVKITAVACVAAYISLIAVIGSHCTPIQRKWQIHPYPGDACARGTPMHYALFVTNVRFGLLLLTNSLE
;
A
#
# COMPACT_ATOMS: atom_id res chain seq x y z
N MET A 1 -9.97 14.22 21.65
CA MET A 1 -11.06 13.52 20.94
C MET A 1 -10.98 12.05 21.30
N PRO A 2 -12.09 11.36 21.60
CA PRO A 2 -12.07 9.92 21.83
C PRO A 2 -11.59 9.21 20.56
N VAL A 3 -10.71 8.22 20.73
CA VAL A 3 -10.20 7.39 19.62
C VAL A 3 -11.38 6.63 19.02
N SER A 4 -11.57 6.70 17.71
CA SER A 4 -12.63 5.92 17.05
C SER A 4 -12.32 4.43 17.19
N PRO A 5 -13.35 3.55 17.23
CA PRO A 5 -13.14 2.10 17.31
C PRO A 5 -12.17 1.58 16.22
N TYR A 6 -12.32 2.09 15.00
CA TYR A 6 -11.44 1.78 13.86
C TYR A 6 -9.99 2.22 14.05
N ALA A 7 -9.76 3.37 14.70
CA ALA A 7 -8.40 3.80 14.99
C ALA A 7 -7.76 2.88 16.04
N THR A 8 -8.51 2.51 17.09
CA THR A 8 -8.02 1.56 18.10
C THR A 8 -7.65 0.22 17.45
N GLU A 9 -8.52 -0.33 16.61
CA GLU A 9 -8.27 -1.56 15.85
C GLU A 9 -6.97 -1.45 15.03
N ALA A 10 -6.85 -0.44 14.17
CA ALA A 10 -5.68 -0.25 13.31
C ALA A 10 -4.35 -0.12 14.09
N TRP A 11 -4.35 0.64 15.21
CA TRP A 11 -3.14 0.78 16.03
C TRP A 11 -2.78 -0.52 16.76
N THR A 12 -3.77 -1.27 17.25
CA THR A 12 -3.51 -2.56 17.90
C THR A 12 -2.95 -3.59 16.92
N GLU A 13 -3.52 -3.68 15.71
CA GLU A 13 -3.02 -4.57 14.66
C GLU A 13 -1.60 -4.19 14.22
N TYR A 14 -1.32 -2.89 14.10
CA TYR A 14 0.02 -2.40 13.79
C TYR A 14 1.04 -2.80 14.86
N VAL A 15 0.74 -2.58 16.14
CA VAL A 15 1.66 -2.96 17.23
C VAL A 15 1.93 -4.46 17.22
N LEU A 16 0.88 -5.28 17.10
CA LEU A 16 1.02 -6.73 17.02
C LEU A 16 1.85 -7.16 15.80
N GLY A 17 1.56 -6.62 14.63
CA GLY A 17 2.25 -6.93 13.38
C GLY A 17 3.73 -6.53 13.39
N ILE A 18 4.05 -5.33 13.91
CA ILE A 18 5.43 -4.87 14.06
C ILE A 18 6.19 -5.76 15.03
N CYS A 19 5.60 -6.15 16.17
CA CYS A 19 6.23 -7.08 17.09
C CYS A 19 6.59 -8.40 16.41
N VAL A 20 5.70 -8.95 15.58
CA VAL A 20 5.96 -10.18 14.82
C VAL A 20 7.08 -9.99 13.78
N LEU A 21 7.06 -8.90 13.01
CA LEU A 21 8.07 -8.62 11.98
C LEU A 21 9.46 -8.36 12.60
N VAL A 22 9.52 -7.62 13.70
CA VAL A 22 10.77 -7.38 14.44
C VAL A 22 11.29 -8.69 15.04
N ALA A 23 10.43 -9.49 15.68
CA ALA A 23 10.82 -10.79 16.21
C ALA A 23 11.37 -11.71 15.11
N ARG A 24 10.76 -11.71 13.92
CA ARG A 24 11.27 -12.43 12.73
C ARG A 24 12.69 -11.98 12.38
N ILE A 25 12.93 -10.67 12.24
CA ILE A 25 14.24 -10.13 11.85
C ILE A 25 15.30 -10.43 12.92
N LEU A 26 14.97 -10.28 14.20
CA LEU A 26 15.89 -10.59 15.30
C LEU A 26 16.25 -12.07 15.35
N CYS A 27 15.27 -12.96 15.22
CA CYS A 27 15.50 -14.40 15.18
C CYS A 27 16.39 -14.79 13.99
N ARG A 28 16.11 -14.28 12.80
CA ARG A 28 16.92 -14.53 11.60
C ARG A 28 18.35 -14.03 11.76
N THR A 29 18.52 -12.81 12.25
CA THR A 29 19.84 -12.20 12.48
C THR A 29 20.63 -12.98 13.54
N SER A 30 19.95 -13.59 14.52
CA SER A 30 20.60 -14.43 15.53
C SER A 30 21.09 -15.77 14.97
N VAL A 31 20.40 -16.33 13.96
CA VAL A 31 20.76 -17.62 13.34
C VAL A 31 21.80 -17.47 12.23
N VAL A 32 21.66 -16.44 11.39
CA VAL A 32 22.43 -16.28 10.13
C VAL A 32 23.45 -15.13 10.22
N GLY A 33 23.41 -14.33 11.29
CA GLY A 33 24.23 -13.13 11.43
C GLY A 33 23.78 -12.01 10.48
N MET A 34 24.74 -11.23 9.96
CA MET A 34 24.50 -10.13 9.01
C MET A 34 24.41 -10.57 7.54
N ASN A 35 24.40 -11.89 7.26
CA ASN A 35 24.24 -12.40 5.90
C ASN A 35 22.76 -12.37 5.49
N TRP A 36 22.20 -11.16 5.39
CA TRP A 36 20.80 -10.95 5.06
C TRP A 36 20.50 -11.24 3.60
N ASP A 37 19.35 -11.84 3.40
CA ASP A 37 18.86 -12.24 2.11
C ASP A 37 17.79 -11.26 1.60
N GLY A 38 17.42 -11.37 0.33
CA GLY A 38 16.43 -10.48 -0.29
C GLY A 38 15.13 -10.37 0.53
N ASP A 39 14.64 -11.47 1.08
CA ASP A 39 13.41 -11.46 1.89
C ASP A 39 13.56 -10.67 3.20
N ASP A 40 14.74 -10.66 3.81
CA ASP A 40 15.01 -9.88 5.03
C ASP A 40 14.98 -8.37 4.75
N TYR A 41 15.57 -7.93 3.63
CA TYR A 41 15.51 -6.52 3.21
C TYR A 41 14.08 -6.07 2.90
N PHE A 42 13.29 -6.91 2.21
CA PHE A 42 11.90 -6.58 1.92
C PHE A 42 11.01 -6.61 3.18
N ALA A 43 11.30 -7.47 4.15
CA ALA A 43 10.62 -7.47 5.44
C ALA A 43 10.90 -6.18 6.23
N PHE A 44 12.16 -5.72 6.25
CA PHE A 44 12.52 -4.44 6.86
C PHE A 44 11.88 -3.25 6.13
N LEU A 45 11.88 -3.27 4.79
CA LEU A 45 11.18 -2.26 3.99
C LEU A 45 9.67 -2.25 4.29
N ALA A 46 9.05 -3.41 4.49
CA ALA A 46 7.64 -3.50 4.86
C ALA A 46 7.34 -2.84 6.21
N ILE A 47 8.23 -2.95 7.21
CA ILE A 47 8.10 -2.22 8.47
C ILE A 47 8.05 -0.70 8.21
N ILE A 48 9.02 -0.18 7.45
CA ILE A 48 9.08 1.26 7.15
C ILE A 48 7.83 1.73 6.41
N LEU A 49 7.40 0.99 5.38
CA LEU A 49 6.23 1.33 4.58
C LEU A 49 4.93 1.26 5.40
N TRP A 50 4.78 0.27 6.28
CA TRP A 50 3.59 0.15 7.13
C TRP A 50 3.52 1.26 8.17
N THR A 51 4.66 1.63 8.78
CA THR A 51 4.73 2.81 9.66
C THR A 51 4.33 4.07 8.91
N ALA A 52 4.88 4.28 7.71
CA ALA A 52 4.58 5.44 6.88
C ALA A 52 3.10 5.49 6.49
N GLU A 53 2.49 4.35 6.18
CA GLU A 53 1.05 4.24 5.89
C GLU A 53 0.21 4.67 7.09
N LEU A 54 0.52 4.17 8.29
CA LEU A 54 -0.22 4.52 9.50
C LEU A 54 -0.10 6.02 9.82
N CYS A 55 1.09 6.60 9.62
CA CYS A 55 1.30 8.04 9.72
C CYS A 55 0.42 8.81 8.71
N MET A 56 0.34 8.36 7.45
CA MET A 56 -0.54 8.99 6.45
C MET A 56 -2.01 8.90 6.87
N PHE A 57 -2.47 7.75 7.37
CA PHE A 57 -3.83 7.61 7.90
C PHE A 57 -4.13 8.57 9.05
N HIS A 58 -3.19 8.74 9.97
CA HIS A 58 -3.33 9.70 11.06
C HIS A 58 -3.42 11.15 10.55
N MET A 59 -2.58 11.50 9.57
CA MET A 59 -2.62 12.83 8.93
C MET A 59 -3.95 13.08 8.19
N ILE A 60 -4.50 12.07 7.53
CA ILE A 60 -5.81 12.16 6.86
C ILE A 60 -6.94 12.34 7.88
N GLY A 61 -6.86 11.65 9.02
CA GLY A 61 -7.84 11.78 10.11
C GLY A 61 -7.83 13.16 10.77
N THR A 62 -6.66 13.82 10.83
CA THR A 62 -6.49 15.14 11.44
C THR A 62 -6.81 16.30 10.49
N HIS A 63 -6.40 16.21 9.22
CA HIS A 63 -6.56 17.29 8.24
C HIS A 63 -7.86 17.19 7.42
N GLY A 64 -8.59 16.08 7.55
CA GLY A 64 -9.79 15.81 6.75
C GLY A 64 -9.47 15.30 5.36
N SER A 65 -10.49 14.96 4.57
CA SER A 65 -10.32 14.47 3.19
C SER A 65 -11.44 14.92 2.27
N LEU A 66 -11.27 14.69 0.97
CA LEU A 66 -12.33 14.88 -0.02
C LEU A 66 -13.54 13.93 0.15
N LYS A 67 -13.45 12.90 1.01
CA LYS A 67 -14.57 11.95 1.22
C LYS A 67 -15.76 12.67 1.86
N GLY A 68 -16.88 12.74 1.14
CA GLY A 68 -18.10 13.41 1.59
C GLY A 68 -18.18 14.90 1.23
N LEU A 69 -17.24 15.41 0.43
CA LEU A 69 -17.32 16.75 -0.14
C LEU A 69 -18.32 16.74 -1.31
N HIS A 70 -19.41 17.50 -1.17
CA HIS A 70 -20.35 17.78 -2.26
C HIS A 70 -20.16 19.22 -2.73
N GLU A 71 -20.60 19.52 -3.95
CA GLU A 71 -20.45 20.83 -4.59
C GLU A 71 -20.95 21.99 -3.71
N HIS A 72 -22.07 21.80 -2.99
CA HIS A 72 -22.59 22.79 -2.04
C HIS A 72 -21.68 23.01 -0.82
N LYS A 73 -21.02 21.96 -0.31
CA LYS A 73 -20.07 22.09 0.81
C LYS A 73 -18.72 22.68 0.36
N ALA A 74 -18.32 22.45 -0.88
CA ALA A 74 -17.11 23.02 -1.49
C ALA A 74 -17.14 24.56 -1.56
N LEU A 75 -18.35 25.13 -1.64
CA LEU A 75 -18.61 26.57 -1.72
C LEU A 75 -18.68 27.25 -0.34
N THR A 76 -19.00 26.51 0.72
CA THR A 76 -19.18 27.05 2.08
C THR A 76 -17.92 26.93 2.95
N LEU A 77 -16.86 26.30 2.45
CA LEU A 77 -15.61 26.10 3.20
C LEU A 77 -14.79 27.40 3.28
N THR A 78 -14.25 27.65 4.46
CA THR A 78 -13.26 28.70 4.71
C THR A 78 -11.94 28.36 3.99
N ASP A 79 -11.13 29.37 3.68
CA ASP A 79 -9.82 29.16 3.03
C ASP A 79 -8.88 28.27 3.84
N GLU A 80 -8.94 28.34 5.17
CA GLU A 80 -8.16 27.48 6.09
C GLU A 80 -8.60 26.01 5.99
N GLU A 81 -9.91 25.75 6.01
CA GLU A 81 -10.47 24.40 5.87
C GLU A 81 -10.14 23.81 4.50
N ARG A 82 -10.20 24.63 3.44
CA ARG A 82 -9.80 24.26 2.10
C ARG A 82 -8.32 23.85 2.04
N HIS A 83 -7.44 24.58 2.72
CA HIS A 83 -6.02 24.26 2.79
C HIS A 83 -5.78 22.91 3.48
N ASN A 84 -6.43 22.69 4.64
CA ASN A 84 -6.32 21.45 5.40
C ASN A 84 -6.80 20.24 4.58
N ILE A 85 -7.94 20.36 3.89
CA ILE A 85 -8.46 19.31 3.00
C ILE A 85 -7.50 19.04 1.82
N ALA A 86 -6.83 20.08 1.29
CA ALA A 86 -5.83 19.91 0.24
C ALA A 86 -4.64 19.06 0.71
N ILE A 87 -4.18 19.28 1.95
CA ILE A 87 -3.12 18.48 2.58
C ILE A 87 -3.59 17.03 2.73
N GLY A 88 -4.79 16.82 3.28
CA GLY A 88 -5.38 15.50 3.42
C GLY A 88 -5.52 14.75 2.10
N ALA A 89 -5.90 15.44 1.02
CA ALA A 89 -5.98 14.86 -0.32
C ALA A 89 -4.60 14.43 -0.86
N LYS A 90 -3.55 15.21 -0.60
CA LYS A 90 -2.16 14.82 -0.93
C LYS A 90 -1.71 13.62 -0.09
N CYS A 91 -2.05 13.59 1.21
CA CYS A 91 -1.77 12.45 2.08
C CYS A 91 -2.49 11.18 1.62
N ILE A 92 -3.71 11.27 1.08
CA ILE A 92 -4.41 10.13 0.47
C ILE A 92 -3.63 9.58 -0.72
N LEU A 93 -3.19 10.45 -1.64
CA LEU A 93 -2.41 10.02 -2.79
C LEU A 93 -1.10 9.35 -2.36
N ALA A 94 -0.38 9.95 -1.41
CA ALA A 94 0.83 9.37 -0.85
C ALA A 94 0.55 8.04 -0.15
N GLY A 95 -0.51 7.95 0.65
CA GLY A 95 -0.95 6.75 1.34
C GLY A 95 -1.24 5.60 0.38
N TRP A 96 -1.87 5.87 -0.77
CA TRP A 96 -2.09 4.85 -1.79
C TRP A 96 -0.81 4.34 -2.43
N CYS A 97 0.14 5.23 -2.74
CA CYS A 97 1.45 4.79 -3.24
C CYS A 97 2.16 3.92 -2.20
N ILE A 98 2.19 4.35 -0.94
CA ILE A 98 2.84 3.61 0.15
C ILE A 98 2.16 2.25 0.38
N TYR A 99 0.83 2.20 0.40
CA TYR A 99 0.06 0.97 0.59
C TYR A 99 0.31 -0.06 -0.53
N VAL A 100 0.31 0.39 -1.80
CA VAL A 100 0.65 -0.48 -2.92
C VAL A 100 2.12 -0.94 -2.82
N SER A 101 3.05 -0.05 -2.49
CA SER A 101 4.45 -0.45 -2.27
C SER A 101 4.59 -1.45 -1.12
N LEU A 102 3.83 -1.33 -0.04
CA LEU A 102 3.84 -2.26 1.10
C LEU A 102 3.40 -3.66 0.67
N ILE A 103 2.24 -3.77 0.02
CA ILE A 103 1.73 -5.06 -0.47
C ILE A 103 2.73 -5.71 -1.42
N TRP A 104 3.35 -4.94 -2.31
CA TRP A 104 4.33 -5.48 -3.25
C TRP A 104 5.66 -5.86 -2.60
N ALA A 105 6.10 -5.13 -1.58
CA ALA A 105 7.25 -5.51 -0.76
C ALA A 105 7.00 -6.85 -0.05
N LEU A 106 5.80 -7.07 0.51
CA LEU A 106 5.42 -8.34 1.12
C LEU A 106 5.35 -9.49 0.10
N LYS A 107 4.82 -9.25 -1.10
CA LYS A 107 4.84 -10.23 -2.19
C LYS A 107 6.27 -10.56 -2.63
N ALA A 108 7.14 -9.57 -2.74
CA ALA A 108 8.55 -9.76 -3.07
C ALA A 108 9.26 -10.60 -1.98
N CYS A 109 9.04 -10.29 -0.69
CA CYS A 109 9.53 -11.08 0.44
C CYS A 109 9.14 -12.56 0.30
N MET A 110 7.87 -12.86 0.04
CA MET A 110 7.40 -14.23 -0.17
C MET A 110 8.04 -14.89 -1.39
N LEU A 111 8.24 -14.14 -2.48
CA LEU A 111 8.83 -14.68 -3.69
C LEU A 111 10.31 -15.04 -3.52
N PHE A 112 11.08 -14.22 -2.79
CA PHE A 112 12.46 -14.56 -2.41
C PHE A 112 12.52 -15.78 -1.49
N LEU A 113 11.58 -15.89 -0.54
CA LEU A 113 11.45 -17.06 0.33
C LEU A 113 11.17 -18.33 -0.49
N TYR A 114 10.22 -18.29 -1.43
CA TYR A 114 9.98 -19.41 -2.34
C TYR A 114 11.18 -19.72 -3.21
N GLY A 115 11.87 -18.71 -3.74
CA GLY A 115 13.11 -18.90 -4.51
C GLY A 115 14.23 -19.64 -3.75
N ARG A 116 14.20 -19.62 -2.41
CA ARG A 116 15.13 -20.39 -1.56
C ARG A 116 14.67 -21.81 -1.27
N LEU A 117 13.37 -21.99 -1.05
CA LEU A 117 12.77 -23.27 -0.70
C LEU A 117 12.61 -24.19 -1.92
N THR A 118 12.49 -23.61 -3.11
CA THR A 118 12.30 -24.36 -4.36
C THR A 118 13.61 -25.03 -4.80
N LEU A 119 13.61 -26.37 -4.72
CA LEU A 119 14.76 -27.22 -5.10
C LEU A 119 14.71 -27.64 -6.58
N ASP A 120 13.52 -27.68 -7.18
CA ASP A 120 13.36 -28.12 -8.57
C ASP A 120 13.62 -27.02 -9.60
N LEU A 121 14.19 -27.41 -10.74
CA LEU A 121 14.57 -26.50 -11.84
C LEU A 121 13.35 -25.84 -12.49
N LYS A 122 12.21 -26.55 -12.62
CA LYS A 122 10.99 -25.99 -13.21
C LYS A 122 10.35 -24.96 -12.28
N GLN A 123 10.26 -25.31 -11.00
CA GLN A 123 9.71 -24.44 -9.96
C GLN A 123 10.50 -23.13 -9.85
N ARG A 124 11.84 -23.22 -9.90
CA ARG A 124 12.73 -22.05 -9.91
C ARG A 124 12.54 -21.16 -11.16
N HIS A 125 12.23 -21.75 -12.32
CA HIS A 125 11.91 -20.99 -13.52
C HIS A 125 10.57 -20.25 -13.37
N MET A 126 9.54 -20.91 -12.84
CA MET A 126 8.23 -20.30 -12.60
C MET A 126 8.31 -19.15 -11.60
N VAL A 127 9.07 -19.29 -10.51
CA VAL A 127 9.33 -18.20 -9.55
C VAL A 127 9.90 -16.95 -10.24
N LYS A 128 10.83 -17.13 -11.21
CA LYS A 128 11.38 -15.99 -11.98
C LYS A 128 10.34 -15.34 -12.88
N ILE A 129 9.49 -16.12 -13.56
CA ILE A 129 8.38 -15.58 -14.38
C ILE A 129 7.43 -14.78 -13.49
N THR A 130 7.04 -15.34 -12.33
CA THR A 130 6.19 -14.66 -11.36
C THR A 130 6.85 -13.38 -10.82
N ALA A 131 8.18 -13.34 -10.69
CA ALA A 131 8.91 -12.13 -10.30
C ALA A 131 8.72 -11.00 -11.31
N VAL A 132 8.94 -11.29 -12.59
CA VAL A 132 8.78 -10.32 -13.68
C VAL A 132 7.33 -9.85 -13.76
N ALA A 133 6.36 -10.77 -13.65
CA ALA A 133 4.95 -10.43 -13.61
C ALA A 133 4.63 -9.49 -12.42
N CYS A 134 5.19 -9.77 -11.24
CA CYS A 134 4.98 -8.97 -10.02
C CYS A 134 5.44 -7.53 -10.20
N VAL A 135 6.63 -7.33 -10.80
CA VAL A 135 7.16 -6.00 -11.10
C VAL A 135 6.30 -5.29 -12.16
N ALA A 136 5.90 -5.98 -13.23
CA ALA A 136 5.04 -5.38 -14.25
C ALA A 136 3.68 -4.92 -13.69
N ALA A 137 3.10 -5.71 -12.78
CA ALA A 137 1.85 -5.37 -12.12
C ALA A 137 1.98 -4.21 -11.13
N TYR A 138 3.11 -4.12 -10.41
CA TYR A 138 3.43 -2.97 -9.57
C TYR A 138 3.41 -1.68 -10.39
N ILE A 139 4.17 -1.65 -11.49
CA ILE A 139 4.28 -0.50 -12.39
C ILE A 139 2.91 -0.12 -12.93
N SER A 140 2.11 -1.13 -13.33
CA SER A 140 0.75 -0.92 -13.84
C SER A 140 -0.16 -0.27 -12.80
N LEU A 141 -0.09 -0.68 -11.52
CA LEU A 141 -0.89 -0.08 -10.45
C LEU A 141 -0.47 1.33 -10.10
N ILE A 142 0.83 1.61 -10.03
CA ILE A 142 1.34 2.97 -9.84
C ILE A 142 0.88 3.87 -11.00
N ALA A 143 0.92 3.36 -12.23
CA ALA A 143 0.39 4.07 -13.39
C ALA A 143 -1.12 4.32 -13.29
N VAL A 144 -1.92 3.37 -12.79
CA VAL A 144 -3.36 3.57 -12.53
C VAL A 144 -3.58 4.63 -11.45
N ILE A 145 -2.81 4.60 -10.36
CA ILE A 145 -2.88 5.62 -9.30
C ILE A 145 -2.59 7.00 -9.90
N GLY A 146 -1.57 7.14 -10.74
CA GLY A 146 -1.24 8.40 -11.42
C GLY A 146 -2.29 8.84 -12.43
N SER A 147 -2.77 7.92 -13.28
CA SER A 147 -3.59 8.22 -14.45
C SER A 147 -5.10 8.26 -14.18
N HIS A 148 -5.57 7.75 -13.04
CA HIS A 148 -7.00 7.71 -12.71
C HIS A 148 -7.68 9.09 -12.74
N CYS A 149 -6.92 10.17 -12.54
CA CYS A 149 -7.45 11.53 -12.66
C CYS A 149 -6.37 12.41 -13.30
N THR A 150 -6.54 12.72 -14.58
CA THR A 150 -5.65 13.59 -15.35
C THR A 150 -6.34 14.93 -15.63
N PRO A 151 -5.66 16.07 -15.45
CA PRO A 151 -4.29 16.24 -14.92
C PRO A 151 -4.21 15.97 -13.40
N ILE A 152 -3.04 15.55 -12.90
CA ILE A 152 -2.84 15.05 -11.52
C ILE A 152 -3.24 16.06 -10.44
N GLN A 153 -3.18 17.34 -10.77
CA GLN A 153 -3.56 18.47 -9.94
C GLN A 153 -5.02 18.38 -9.46
N ARG A 154 -5.90 17.73 -10.25
CA ARG A 154 -7.30 17.51 -9.88
C ARG A 154 -7.48 16.63 -8.65
N LYS A 155 -6.47 15.82 -8.28
CA LYS A 155 -6.55 14.93 -7.10
C LYS A 155 -6.55 15.68 -5.78
N TRP A 156 -5.95 16.88 -5.73
CA TRP A 156 -5.93 17.73 -4.54
C TRP A 156 -6.65 19.07 -4.76
N GLN A 157 -7.44 19.16 -5.82
CA GLN A 157 -8.23 20.35 -6.15
C GLN A 157 -9.57 20.28 -5.41
N ILE A 158 -9.82 21.27 -4.54
CA ILE A 158 -11.09 21.40 -3.81
C ILE A 158 -12.15 22.11 -4.67
N HIS A 159 -11.74 23.12 -5.42
CA HIS A 159 -12.65 23.95 -6.23
C HIS A 159 -12.02 24.35 -7.57
N PRO A 160 -12.76 24.31 -8.70
CA PRO A 160 -14.05 23.64 -8.90
C PRO A 160 -13.97 22.13 -8.59
N TYR A 161 -15.11 21.53 -8.23
CA TYR A 161 -15.20 20.13 -7.80
C TYR A 161 -14.76 19.17 -8.92
N PRO A 162 -13.82 18.23 -8.68
CA PRO A 162 -13.27 17.36 -9.73
C PRO A 162 -14.19 16.21 -10.15
N GLY A 163 -15.36 16.05 -9.51
CA GLY A 163 -16.33 14.98 -9.77
C GLY A 163 -16.11 13.73 -8.91
N ASP A 164 -17.20 12.99 -8.69
CA ASP A 164 -17.23 11.81 -7.81
C ASP A 164 -16.27 10.70 -8.24
N ALA A 165 -16.08 10.54 -9.56
CA ALA A 165 -15.17 9.55 -10.11
C ALA A 165 -13.74 9.78 -9.60
N CYS A 166 -13.26 11.03 -9.58
CA CYS A 166 -11.91 11.38 -9.12
C CYS A 166 -11.81 11.38 -7.58
N ALA A 167 -12.84 11.87 -6.88
CA ALA A 167 -12.83 12.01 -5.42
C ALA A 167 -12.97 10.67 -4.67
N ARG A 168 -13.70 9.69 -5.21
CA ARG A 168 -14.02 8.44 -4.52
C ARG A 168 -12.92 7.37 -4.63
N GLY A 169 -12.06 7.45 -5.64
CA GLY A 169 -10.93 6.53 -5.82
C GLY A 169 -11.32 5.06 -6.05
N THR A 170 -12.57 4.78 -6.47
CA THR A 170 -13.10 3.43 -6.66
C THR A 170 -12.28 2.57 -7.64
N PRO A 171 -11.82 3.07 -8.80
CA PRO A 171 -11.07 2.27 -9.78
C PRO A 171 -9.76 1.70 -9.24
N MET A 172 -9.12 2.41 -8.32
CA MET A 172 -7.89 1.99 -7.66
C MET A 172 -8.12 0.81 -6.70
N HIS A 173 -9.27 0.75 -6.02
CA HIS A 173 -9.64 -0.42 -5.20
C HIS A 173 -9.85 -1.66 -6.08
N TYR A 174 -10.57 -1.52 -7.20
CA TYR A 174 -10.77 -2.62 -8.14
C TYR A 174 -9.46 -3.10 -8.75
N ALA A 175 -8.61 -2.19 -9.21
CA ALA A 175 -7.32 -2.54 -9.78
C ALA A 175 -6.44 -3.30 -8.77
N LEU A 176 -6.40 -2.83 -7.52
CA LEU A 176 -5.67 -3.48 -6.45
C LEU A 176 -6.21 -4.88 -6.14
N PHE A 177 -7.54 -5.02 -6.02
CA PHE A 177 -8.19 -6.30 -5.73
C PHE A 177 -7.90 -7.34 -6.81
N VAL A 178 -8.18 -7.00 -8.08
CA VAL A 178 -7.98 -7.91 -9.22
C VAL A 178 -6.52 -8.35 -9.31
N THR A 179 -5.60 -7.41 -9.15
CA THR A 179 -4.17 -7.72 -9.21
C THR A 179 -3.76 -8.62 -8.05
N ASN A 180 -4.21 -8.34 -6.83
CA ASN A 180 -3.90 -9.17 -5.67
C ASN A 180 -4.38 -10.62 -5.81
N VAL A 181 -5.62 -10.82 -6.26
CA VAL A 181 -6.20 -12.15 -6.49
C VAL A 181 -5.38 -12.92 -7.54
N ARG A 182 -5.04 -12.27 -8.65
CA ARG A 182 -4.21 -12.89 -9.71
C ARG A 182 -2.84 -13.33 -9.18
N PHE A 183 -2.16 -12.49 -8.40
CA PHE A 183 -0.88 -12.87 -7.81
C PHE A 183 -1.00 -13.96 -6.75
N GLY A 184 -2.06 -13.94 -5.94
CA GLY A 184 -2.33 -15.01 -4.99
C GLY A 184 -2.44 -16.36 -5.68
N LEU A 185 -3.19 -16.43 -6.78
CA LEU A 185 -3.34 -17.65 -7.56
C LEU A 185 -2.01 -18.11 -8.19
N LEU A 186 -1.24 -17.19 -8.78
CA LEU A 186 0.07 -17.50 -9.36
C LEU A 186 1.08 -18.03 -8.33
N LEU A 187 1.04 -17.51 -7.10
CA LEU A 187 1.89 -18.02 -6.02
C LEU A 187 1.47 -19.43 -5.57
N LEU A 188 0.16 -19.70 -5.53
CA LEU A 188 -0.35 -21.03 -5.18
C LEU A 188 -0.01 -22.07 -6.25
N THR A 189 -0.11 -21.73 -7.54
CA THR A 189 0.27 -22.66 -8.62
C THR A 189 1.74 -23.03 -8.53
N ASN A 190 2.62 -22.08 -8.20
CA ASN A 190 4.05 -22.34 -8.00
C ASN A 190 4.34 -23.28 -6.81
N SER A 191 3.40 -23.47 -5.89
CA SER A 191 3.56 -24.32 -4.70
C SER A 191 3.00 -25.73 -4.84
N LEU A 192 2.13 -25.97 -5.84
CA LEU A 192 1.45 -27.24 -6.07
C LEU A 192 2.14 -28.13 -7.13
N GLU A 193 3.11 -27.58 -7.85
CA GLU A 193 3.96 -28.29 -8.82
C GLU A 193 5.34 -28.60 -8.24
#